data_AF-A0A378QK15-F1
#
_entry.id   AF-A0A378QK15-F1
#
_cell.length_a   1.000
_cell.length_b   1.000
_cell.length_c   1.000
_cell.angle_alpha   90.00
_cell.angle_beta   90.00
_cell.angle_gamma   90.00
#
_symmetry.space_group_name_H-M   'P 1'
#
loop_
_entity.id
_entity.type
_entity.pdbx_description
1 polymer ?
#
loop_
_entity_poly.entity_id
_entity_poly.type
_entity_poly.pdbx_seq_one_letter_code
_entity_poly.pdbx_strand_id
1 'polypeptide(L)'
;MLDVHANITGTGFDGTAKTEGAGFTFNRFSTGAKETIHINDAIVKGGFYGENGEEIGGVIWHNNNDGKAEHFDKPNVRLGMVFGASKK
;
A
#
# COMPACT_ATOMS: atom_id res chain seq x y z
N MET A 1 -0.09 8.69 -3.13
CA MET A 1 0.83 7.91 -2.26
C MET A 1 0.01 6.89 -1.47
N LEU A 2 0.63 5.94 -0.75
CA LEU A 2 -0.09 5.06 0.18
C LEU A 2 0.04 5.59 1.61
N ASP A 3 -1.09 5.69 2.31
CA ASP A 3 -1.14 5.92 3.75
C ASP A 3 -1.25 4.58 4.47
N VAL A 4 -0.34 4.32 5.40
CA VAL A 4 -0.25 3.06 6.16
C VAL A 4 -0.61 3.29 7.61
N HIS A 5 -1.60 2.55 8.11
CA HIS A 5 -2.03 2.60 9.51
C HIS A 5 -1.95 1.18 10.08
N ALA A 6 -1.18 0.98 11.15
CA ALA A 6 -0.98 -0.34 11.75
C ALA A 6 -0.98 -0.28 13.27
N ASN A 7 -1.39 -1.39 13.89
CA ASN A 7 -1.29 -1.60 15.32
C ASN A 7 -0.07 -2.48 15.61
N ILE A 8 0.71 -2.11 16.61
CA ILE A 8 1.86 -2.88 17.06
C ILE A 8 1.40 -3.97 18.02
N THR A 9 1.89 -5.20 17.84
CA THR A 9 1.62 -6.32 18.74
C THR A 9 2.88 -7.17 18.88
N GLY A 10 3.49 -7.17 20.06
CA GLY A 10 4.79 -7.78 20.28
C GLY A 10 5.87 -7.12 19.41
N THR A 11 6.64 -7.92 18.67
CA THR A 11 7.65 -7.45 17.72
C THR A 11 7.10 -7.22 16.30
N GLY A 12 5.78 -7.44 16.10
CA GLY A 12 5.11 -7.30 14.81
C GLY A 12 4.16 -6.11 14.75
N PHE A 13 3.62 -5.86 13.57
CA PHE A 13 2.48 -4.99 13.37
C PHE A 13 1.58 -5.50 12.23
N ASP A 14 0.28 -5.29 12.40
CA ASP A 14 -0.76 -5.60 11.42
C ASP A 14 -1.61 -4.35 11.19
N GLY A 15 -2.00 -4.11 9.94
CA GLY A 15 -2.70 -2.88 9.59
C GLY A 15 -3.32 -2.89 8.20
N THR A 16 -3.71 -1.70 7.78
CA THR A 16 -4.22 -1.45 6.43
C THR A 16 -3.48 -0.30 5.76
N ALA A 17 -3.52 -0.31 4.44
CA ALA A 17 -3.04 0.80 3.63
C ALA A 17 -4.09 1.20 2.59
N LYS A 18 -4.14 2.50 2.31
CA LYS A 18 -4.99 3.06 1.27
C LYS A 18 -4.25 4.05 0.41
N THR A 19 -4.69 4.24 -0.82
CA THR A 19 -4.30 5.40 -1.59
C THR A 19 -4.83 6.67 -0.92
N GLU A 20 -4.07 7.75 -0.97
CA GLU A 20 -4.58 9.09 -0.67
C GLU A 20 -5.84 9.42 -1.52
N GLY A 21 -6.60 10.44 -1.13
CA GLY A 21 -7.87 10.78 -1.79
C GLY A 21 -7.78 10.99 -3.30
N ALA A 22 -6.64 11.48 -3.81
CA ALA A 22 -6.39 11.68 -5.24
C ALA A 22 -6.01 10.39 -5.99
N GLY A 23 -5.90 9.26 -5.30
CA GLY A 23 -5.50 7.97 -5.87
C GLY A 23 -4.03 7.90 -6.27
N PHE A 24 -3.71 6.93 -7.10
CA PHE A 24 -2.39 6.74 -7.71
C PHE A 24 -2.51 6.67 -9.24
N THR A 25 -1.90 7.61 -9.94
CA THR A 25 -1.87 7.62 -11.42
C THR A 25 -0.66 6.85 -11.94
N PHE A 26 -0.88 5.72 -12.61
CA PHE A 26 0.19 4.84 -13.10
C PHE A 26 0.99 5.45 -14.26
N ASN A 27 0.32 6.26 -15.10
CA ASN A 27 0.93 6.91 -16.24
C ASN A 27 0.77 8.44 -16.16
N ARG A 28 1.61 9.07 -15.33
CA ARG A 28 1.57 10.53 -15.08
C ARG A 28 1.82 11.37 -16.34
N PHE A 29 2.46 10.81 -17.36
CA PHE A 29 2.85 11.49 -18.60
C PHE A 29 2.00 11.09 -19.83
N SER A 30 0.93 10.32 -19.64
CA SER A 30 0.00 10.01 -20.72
C SER A 30 -0.61 11.29 -21.29
N THR A 31 -0.71 11.37 -22.62
CA THR A 31 -1.47 12.41 -23.33
C THR A 31 -2.95 12.04 -23.49
N GLY A 32 -3.35 10.83 -23.08
CA GLY A 32 -4.74 10.36 -23.02
C GLY A 32 -5.38 10.54 -21.63
N ALA A 33 -6.51 9.87 -21.40
CA ALA A 33 -7.13 9.85 -20.06
C ALA A 33 -6.15 9.29 -19.02
N LYS A 34 -6.05 9.96 -17.88
CA LYS A 34 -5.20 9.52 -16.77
C LYS A 34 -5.92 8.41 -16.04
N GLU A 35 -5.32 7.24 -16.04
CA GLU A 35 -5.83 6.10 -15.29
C GLU A 35 -5.42 6.24 -13.82
N THR A 36 -6.42 6.38 -12.94
CA THR A 36 -6.21 6.59 -11.50
C THR A 36 -6.71 5.39 -10.71
N ILE A 37 -5.85 4.87 -9.85
CA ILE A 37 -6.11 3.70 -9.02
C ILE A 37 -6.48 4.17 -7.61
N HIS A 38 -7.54 3.57 -7.05
CA HIS A 38 -7.94 3.72 -5.66
C HIS A 38 -7.95 2.36 -4.96
N ILE A 39 -7.27 2.31 -3.82
CA ILE A 39 -7.20 1.14 -2.94
C ILE A 39 -7.55 1.63 -1.54
N ASN A 40 -8.49 0.98 -0.85
CA ASN A 40 -8.90 1.40 0.51
C ASN A 40 -8.40 0.45 1.61
N ASP A 41 -8.40 -0.85 1.33
CA ASP A 41 -8.15 -1.87 2.35
C ASP A 41 -7.08 -2.86 1.88
N ALA A 42 -5.91 -2.34 1.51
CA ALA A 42 -4.74 -3.21 1.35
C ALA A 42 -4.29 -3.71 2.71
N ILE A 43 -3.91 -4.99 2.80
CA ILE A 43 -3.41 -5.59 4.03
C ILE A 43 -1.94 -5.19 4.20
N VAL A 44 -1.58 -4.79 5.42
CA VAL A 44 -0.21 -4.49 5.83
C VAL A 44 0.20 -5.47 6.92
N LYS A 45 1.34 -6.14 6.74
CA LYS A 45 2.01 -6.90 7.80
C LYS A 45 3.48 -6.56 7.83
N GLY A 46 4.04 -6.49 9.02
CA GLY A 46 5.47 -6.32 9.18
C GLY A 46 5.93 -6.52 10.60
N GLY A 47 7.18 -6.15 10.85
CA GLY A 47 7.79 -6.24 12.16
C GLY A 47 8.99 -5.33 12.34
N PHE A 48 9.45 -5.30 13.58
CA PHE A 48 10.67 -4.66 14.02
C PHE A 48 11.80 -5.69 14.06
N TYR A 49 12.96 -5.31 13.55
CA TYR A 49 14.14 -6.16 13.42
C TYR A 49 15.36 -5.48 14.06
N GLY A 50 16.37 -6.27 14.40
CA GLY A 50 17.55 -5.83 15.14
C GLY A 50 17.35 -5.82 16.66
N GLU A 51 18.45 -5.67 17.40
CA GLU A 51 18.49 -5.82 18.87
C GLU A 51 17.54 -4.85 19.58
N ASN A 52 17.34 -3.65 19.04
CA ASN A 52 16.49 -2.59 19.60
C ASN A 52 15.35 -2.15 18.66
N GLY A 53 14.94 -3.00 17.70
CA GLY A 53 13.97 -2.60 16.67
C GLY A 53 14.50 -1.47 15.79
N GLU A 54 15.80 -1.53 15.46
CA GLU A 54 16.51 -0.52 14.68
C GLU A 54 16.10 -0.52 13.21
N GLU A 55 15.47 -1.60 12.76
CA GLU A 55 14.94 -1.72 11.42
C GLU A 55 13.45 -2.08 11.48
N ILE A 56 12.70 -1.61 10.49
CA ILE A 56 11.34 -2.05 10.22
C ILE A 56 11.27 -2.61 8.82
N GLY A 57 10.41 -3.61 8.62
CA GLY A 57 10.15 -4.16 7.30
C GLY A 57 8.78 -4.81 7.24
N GLY A 58 8.23 -4.88 6.03
CA GLY A 58 6.91 -5.45 5.84
C GLY A 58 6.49 -5.57 4.38
N VAL A 59 5.27 -6.04 4.22
CA VAL A 59 4.60 -6.27 2.94
C VAL A 59 3.22 -5.61 2.97
N ILE A 60 2.84 -5.02 1.85
CA ILE A 60 1.52 -4.47 1.58
C ILE A 60 0.96 -5.21 0.38
N TRP A 61 -0.24 -5.77 0.49
CA TRP A 61 -0.87 -6.43 -0.65
C TRP A 61 -2.39 -6.23 -0.67
N HIS A 62 -2.94 -6.26 -1.87
CA HIS A 62 -4.37 -6.19 -2.11
C HIS A 62 -4.71 -7.12 -3.28
N ASN A 63 -5.59 -8.08 -3.04
CA ASN A 63 -5.99 -9.10 -4.02
C ASN A 63 -7.51 -9.34 -4.02
N ASN A 64 -8.27 -8.35 -3.53
CA ASN A 64 -9.71 -8.39 -3.51
C ASN A 64 -10.28 -7.80 -4.82
N ASN A 65 -11.55 -8.07 -5.10
CA ASN A 65 -12.24 -7.57 -6.30
C ASN A 65 -12.92 -6.20 -6.08
N ASP A 66 -12.49 -5.44 -5.08
CA ASP A 66 -13.04 -4.15 -4.64
C ASP A 66 -12.09 -2.98 -4.88
N GLY A 67 -10.90 -3.23 -5.44
CA GLY A 67 -10.09 -2.20 -6.06
C GLY A 67 -10.94 -1.39 -7.05
N LYS A 68 -10.66 -0.09 -7.15
CA LYS A 68 -11.31 0.77 -8.14
C LYS A 68 -10.26 1.39 -9.02
N ALA A 69 -10.48 1.30 -10.31
CA ALA A 69 -9.68 1.99 -11.29
C ALA A 69 -10.59 2.90 -12.10
N GLU A 70 -10.33 4.19 -12.02
CA GLU A 70 -10.96 5.18 -12.88
C GLU A 70 -10.34 5.06 -14.26
N HIS A 71 -11.18 5.14 -15.30
CA HIS A 71 -10.78 5.00 -16.70
C HIS A 71 -10.20 3.63 -17.09
N PHE A 72 -10.39 2.60 -16.27
CA PHE A 72 -10.16 1.20 -16.62
C PHE A 72 -11.50 0.47 -16.79
N ASP A 73 -11.63 -0.31 -17.87
CA ASP A 73 -12.80 -1.18 -18.10
C ASP A 73 -12.89 -2.37 -17.11
N LYS A 74 -11.90 -2.54 -16.23
CA LYS A 74 -11.82 -3.64 -15.26
C LYS A 74 -11.60 -3.10 -13.85
N PRO A 75 -12.48 -3.43 -12.88
CA PRO A 75 -12.35 -2.95 -11.51
C PRO A 75 -11.20 -3.62 -10.73
N ASN A 76 -10.75 -4.81 -11.15
CA ASN A 76 -9.88 -5.65 -10.31
C ASN A 76 -8.41 -5.19 -10.34
N VAL A 77 -8.09 -4.15 -9.58
CA VAL A 77 -6.72 -3.75 -9.29
C VAL A 77 -6.12 -4.66 -8.24
N ARG A 78 -4.88 -5.09 -8.46
CA ARG A 78 -4.08 -5.84 -7.48
C ARG A 78 -2.82 -5.05 -7.13
N LEU A 79 -2.41 -5.15 -5.87
CA LEU A 79 -1.21 -4.50 -5.36
C LEU A 79 -0.34 -5.52 -4.62
N GLY A 80 0.97 -5.43 -4.83
CA GLY A 80 1.97 -6.11 -4.01
C GLY A 80 3.19 -5.22 -3.87
N MET A 81 3.60 -4.94 -2.63
CA MET A 81 4.74 -4.10 -2.30
C MET A 81 5.46 -4.66 -1.09
N VAL A 82 6.78 -4.51 -1.05
CA VAL A 82 7.61 -4.74 0.14
C VAL A 82 8.30 -3.42 0.51
N PHE A 83 8.53 -3.21 1.80
CA PHE A 83 9.20 -2.01 2.30
C PHE A 83 10.15 -2.35 3.44
N GLY A 84 11.14 -1.47 3.62
CA GLY A 84 12.08 -1.51 4.74
C GLY A 84 12.56 -0.10 5.05
N ALA A 85 12.86 0.16 6.32
CA ALA A 85 13.44 1.42 6.78
C ALA A 85 14.28 1.21 8.04
N SER A 86 15.29 2.04 8.22
CA SER A 86 16.07 2.10 9.45
C SER A 86 15.57 3.22 10.36
N LYS A 87 15.67 3.00 11.67
CA LYS A 87 15.47 4.01 12.70
C LYS A 87 16.45 5.15 12.47
N LYS A 88 15.95 6.39 12.53
CA LYS A 88 16.77 7.61 12.44
C LYS A 88 17.20 8.10 13.80
#